data_AF-A0A2G6ZS39-F1
#
_entry.id   AF-A0A2G6ZS39-F1
#
_cell.length_a   1.000
_cell.length_b   1.000
_cell.length_c   1.000
_cell.angle_alpha   90.00
_cell.angle_beta   90.00
_cell.angle_gamma   90.00
#
_symmetry.space_group_name_H-M   'P 1'
#
loop_
_entity.id
_entity.type
_entity.pdbx_description
1 polymer ?
#
loop_
_entity_poly.entity_id
_entity_poly.type
_entity_poly.pdbx_seq_one_letter_code
_entity_poly.pdbx_strand_id
1 'polypeptide(L)'
;MDTPAQIIDSEIYTAAQLAELLSCDKETAEARIRSGDLPGIKFGKGWVIPRQALLQCLNDMAQAEAAKRRAELQRTRADALDKGQDPAAPSPLLPSSEPRRTRGQRRTPPDLSGLLSSTGLAC
;
A
#
# COMPACT_ATOMS: atom_id res chain seq x y z
N MET A 1 19.53 13.13 -7.07
CA MET A 1 18.78 14.10 -7.89
C MET A 1 17.47 13.43 -8.22
N ASP A 2 16.49 13.59 -7.34
CA ASP A 2 15.13 13.11 -7.53
C ASP A 2 14.42 14.08 -8.46
N THR A 3 14.27 13.68 -9.73
CA THR A 3 13.49 14.45 -10.71
C THR A 3 12.03 14.36 -10.29
N PRO A 4 11.36 15.47 -9.96
CA PRO A 4 9.96 15.41 -9.57
C PRO A 4 9.15 14.89 -10.76
N ALA A 5 8.35 13.85 -10.52
CA ALA A 5 7.36 13.32 -11.42
C ALA A 5 6.43 14.47 -11.86
N GLN A 6 6.77 15.10 -12.99
CA GLN A 6 5.87 16.05 -13.61
C GLN A 6 4.68 15.22 -14.09
N ILE A 7 3.51 15.55 -13.57
CA ILE A 7 2.24 14.97 -13.99
C ILE A 7 2.02 15.47 -15.41
N ILE A 8 2.48 14.69 -16.38
CA ILE A 8 2.32 14.98 -17.79
C ILE A 8 0.85 14.69 -18.12
N ASP A 9 0.03 15.76 -18.12
CA ASP A 9 -1.37 15.77 -18.57
C ASP A 9 -1.42 15.70 -20.11
N SER A 10 -0.71 14.74 -20.69
CA SER A 10 -0.82 14.41 -22.11
C SER A 10 -1.86 13.32 -22.27
N GLU A 11 -2.81 13.53 -23.18
CA GLU A 11 -3.79 12.51 -23.56
C GLU A 11 -3.12 11.28 -24.20
N ILE A 12 -1.88 11.45 -24.66
CA ILE A 12 -1.08 10.47 -25.38
C ILE A 12 0.32 10.40 -24.75
N TYR A 13 0.73 9.18 -24.40
CA TYR A 13 2.06 8.86 -23.88
C TYR A 13 2.93 8.15 -24.91
N THR A 14 4.23 8.33 -24.81
CA THR A 14 5.24 7.55 -25.53
C THR A 14 5.80 6.42 -24.66
N ALA A 15 6.48 5.44 -25.26
CA ALA A 15 7.11 4.35 -24.50
C ALA A 15 8.08 4.83 -23.40
N ALA A 16 8.78 5.95 -23.63
CA ALA A 16 9.69 6.54 -22.63
C ALA A 16 8.92 7.13 -21.43
N GLN A 17 7.85 7.88 -21.68
CA GLN A 17 7.00 8.41 -20.61
C GLN A 17 6.27 7.30 -19.85
N LEU A 18 5.88 6.22 -20.55
CA LEU A 18 5.27 5.05 -19.92
C LEU A 18 6.23 4.34 -18.97
N ALA A 19 7.50 4.23 -19.38
CA ALA A 19 8.58 3.67 -18.55
C ALA A 19 8.79 4.49 -17.28
N GLU A 20 8.81 5.82 -17.38
CA GLU A 20 8.87 6.71 -16.20
C GLU A 20 7.64 6.56 -15.30
N LEU A 21 6.44 6.48 -15.87
CA LEU A 21 5.19 6.36 -15.11
C LEU A 21 5.07 5.04 -14.35
N LEU A 22 5.53 3.94 -14.97
CA LEU A 22 5.47 2.59 -14.39
C LEU A 22 6.75 2.23 -13.63
N SER A 23 7.72 3.14 -13.53
CA SER A 23 9.06 2.90 -12.97
C SER A 23 9.71 1.64 -13.55
N CYS A 24 9.57 1.44 -14.86
CA CYS A 24 10.09 0.30 -15.61
C CYS A 24 11.14 0.75 -16.62
N ASP A 25 12.00 -0.17 -17.07
CA ASP A 25 12.92 0.11 -18.18
C ASP A 25 12.16 0.30 -19.50
N LYS A 26 12.69 1.15 -20.39
CA LYS A 26 12.08 1.42 -21.70
C LYS A 26 11.93 0.15 -22.55
N GLU A 27 12.94 -0.71 -22.57
CA GLU A 27 12.86 -1.98 -23.32
C GLU A 27 11.76 -2.89 -22.76
N THR A 28 11.61 -2.89 -21.43
CA THR A 28 10.54 -3.64 -20.76
C THR A 28 9.17 -3.07 -21.08
N ALA A 29 9.02 -1.74 -21.13
CA ALA A 29 7.78 -1.09 -21.54
C ALA A 29 7.42 -1.45 -23.00
N GLU A 30 8.37 -1.35 -23.93
CA GLU A 30 8.16 -1.73 -25.33
C GLU A 30 7.85 -3.22 -25.50
N ALA A 31 8.52 -4.09 -24.74
CA ALA A 31 8.25 -5.52 -24.72
C ALA A 31 6.83 -5.83 -24.22
N ARG A 32 6.36 -5.15 -23.16
CA ARG A 32 5.00 -5.29 -22.62
C ARG A 32 3.92 -4.74 -23.56
N ILE A 33 4.23 -3.67 -24.28
CA ILE A 33 3.33 -3.18 -25.33
C ILE A 33 3.28 -4.20 -26.48
N ARG A 34 4.42 -4.79 -26.84
CA ARG A 34 4.51 -5.82 -27.88
C ARG A 34 3.83 -7.13 -27.50
N SER A 35 3.85 -7.54 -26.23
CA SER A 35 3.13 -8.72 -25.74
C SER A 35 1.61 -8.51 -25.70
N GLY A 36 1.17 -7.25 -25.74
CA GLY A 36 -0.24 -6.88 -25.62
C GLY A 36 -0.73 -6.74 -24.17
N ASP A 37 0.19 -6.79 -23.19
CA ASP A 37 -0.15 -6.53 -21.79
C ASP A 37 -0.45 -5.04 -21.55
N LEU A 38 0.18 -4.16 -22.31
CA LEU A 38 -0.06 -2.72 -22.25
C LEU A 38 -0.66 -2.22 -23.56
N PRO A 39 -1.68 -1.34 -23.49
CA PRO A 39 -2.31 -0.80 -24.69
C PRO A 39 -1.32 0.14 -25.39
N GLY A 40 -0.96 -0.17 -26.62
CA GLY A 40 -0.11 0.70 -27.41
C GLY A 40 -0.32 0.50 -28.90
N ILE A 41 -0.34 1.60 -29.63
CA ILE A 41 -0.45 1.63 -31.09
C ILE A 41 0.95 1.91 -31.63
N LYS A 42 1.42 1.04 -32.53
CA LYS A 42 2.69 1.25 -33.21
C LYS A 42 2.53 2.33 -34.26
N PHE A 43 3.20 3.46 -34.07
CA PHE A 43 3.22 4.57 -35.00
C PHE A 43 4.63 4.75 -35.58
N GLY A 44 4.86 4.13 -36.74
CA GLY A 44 6.18 4.11 -37.38
C GLY A 44 7.24 3.38 -36.53
N LYS A 45 8.22 4.13 -36.03
CA LYS A 45 9.30 3.62 -35.15
C LYS A 45 8.98 3.75 -33.65
N GLY A 46 7.88 4.41 -33.30
CA GLY A 46 7.49 4.66 -31.91
C GLY A 46 6.21 3.93 -31.52
N TRP A 47 5.98 3.86 -30.22
CA TRP A 47 4.72 3.41 -29.64
C TRP A 47 3.98 4.58 -29.01
N VAL A 48 2.68 4.61 -29.24
CA VAL A 48 1.78 5.66 -28.82
C VAL A 48 0.72 5.02 -27.94
N ILE A 49 0.61 5.49 -26.70
CA ILE A 49 -0.25 4.93 -25.67
C ILE A 49 -1.27 5.99 -25.25
N PRO A 50 -2.55 5.85 -25.63
CA PRO A 50 -3.60 6.75 -25.14
C PRO A 50 -3.78 6.60 -23.64
N ARG A 51 -3.89 7.72 -22.91
CA ARG A 51 -4.08 7.74 -21.45
C ARG A 51 -5.31 6.94 -21.02
N GLN A 52 -6.43 7.13 -21.71
CA GLN A 52 -7.69 6.47 -21.37
C GLN A 52 -7.55 4.94 -21.45
N ALA A 53 -6.94 4.45 -22.52
CA ALA A 53 -6.72 3.02 -22.72
C ALA A 53 -5.80 2.45 -21.64
N LEU A 54 -4.72 3.16 -21.30
CA LEU A 54 -3.78 2.76 -20.26
C LEU A 54 -4.44 2.62 -18.90
N LEU A 55 -5.17 3.64 -18.46
CA LEU A 55 -5.85 3.63 -17.16
C LEU A 55 -6.90 2.53 -17.07
N GLN A 56 -7.65 2.32 -18.14
CA GLN A 56 -8.65 1.25 -18.20
C GLN A 56 -7.99 -0.14 -18.08
N CYS A 57 -6.93 -0.39 -18.86
CA CYS A 57 -6.19 -1.64 -18.81
C CYS A 57 -5.58 -1.89 -17.42
N LEU A 58 -4.97 -0.88 -16.80
CA LEU A 58 -4.41 -0.99 -15.44
C LEU A 58 -5.50 -1.29 -14.40
N ASN A 59 -6.67 -0.67 -14.52
CA ASN A 59 -7.79 -0.94 -13.63
C ASN A 59 -8.27 -2.40 -13.78
N ASP A 60 -8.43 -2.88 -15.01
CA ASP A 60 -8.87 -4.26 -15.27
C ASP A 60 -7.85 -5.28 -14.74
N MET A 61 -6.55 -5.03 -14.97
CA MET A 61 -5.47 -5.86 -14.42
C MET A 61 -5.49 -5.87 -12.88
N ALA A 62 -5.62 -4.69 -12.25
CA ALA A 62 -5.67 -4.57 -10.80
C ALA A 62 -6.87 -5.30 -10.20
N GLN A 63 -8.05 -5.21 -10.85
CA GLN A 63 -9.23 -5.94 -10.41
C GLN A 63 -9.11 -7.44 -10.60
N ALA A 64 -8.57 -7.90 -11.73
CA ALA A 64 -8.32 -9.30 -11.99
C ALA A 64 -7.33 -9.89 -10.97
N GLU A 65 -6.25 -9.18 -10.66
CA GLU A 65 -5.27 -9.61 -9.69
C GLU A 65 -5.82 -9.59 -8.26
N ALA A 66 -6.57 -8.54 -7.89
CA ALA A 66 -7.27 -8.48 -6.61
C ALA A 66 -8.31 -9.60 -6.46
N ALA A 67 -9.03 -9.95 -7.54
CA ALA A 67 -9.96 -11.08 -7.55
C ALA A 67 -9.22 -12.41 -7.37
N LYS A 68 -8.09 -12.62 -8.05
CA LYS A 68 -7.24 -13.81 -7.88
C LYS A 68 -6.73 -13.96 -6.45
N ARG A 69 -6.18 -12.88 -5.87
CA ARG A 69 -5.71 -12.88 -4.47
C ARG A 69 -6.84 -13.18 -3.49
N ARG A 70 -8.03 -12.61 -3.71
CA ARG A 70 -9.22 -12.91 -2.89
C ARG A 70 -9.65 -14.37 -3.03
N ALA A 71 -9.65 -14.92 -4.25
CA ALA A 71 -10.01 -16.31 -4.49
C ALA A 71 -9.03 -17.29 -3.84
N GLU A 72 -7.73 -16.98 -3.87
CA GLU A 72 -6.70 -17.77 -3.19
C GLU A 72 -6.90 -17.78 -1.67
N LEU A 73 -7.12 -16.62 -1.06
CA LEU A 73 -7.44 -16.51 0.37
C LEU A 73 -8.74 -17.24 0.75
N GLN A 74 -9.73 -17.25 -0.14
CA GLN A 74 -10.97 -17.98 0.08
C GLN A 74 -10.76 -19.50 -0.02
N ARG A 75 -9.94 -19.98 -0.96
CA ARG A 75 -9.58 -21.40 -1.06
C ARG A 75 -8.86 -21.88 0.19
N THR A 76 -7.80 -21.17 0.61
CA THR A 76 -7.06 -21.54 1.83
C THR A 76 -7.94 -21.51 3.08
N ARG A 77 -8.88 -20.56 3.18
CA ARG A 77 -9.86 -20.51 4.26
C ARG A 77 -10.86 -21.68 4.20
N ALA A 78 -11.34 -22.04 3.02
CA ALA A 78 -12.25 -23.17 2.83
C ALA A 78 -11.55 -24.50 3.18
N ASP A 79 -10.30 -24.68 2.75
CA ASP A 79 -9.48 -25.86 3.08
C ASP A 79 -9.21 -25.97 4.59
N ALA A 80 -9.03 -24.84 5.29
CA ALA A 80 -8.85 -24.81 6.75
C ALA A 80 -10.12 -25.20 7.51
N LEU A 81 -11.29 -24.72 7.03
CA LEU A 81 -12.60 -25.05 7.62
C LEU A 81 -12.96 -26.53 7.40
N ASP A 82 -12.65 -27.10 6.23
CA ASP A 82 -12.90 -28.52 5.93
C ASP A 82 -12.02 -29.46 6.77
N LYS A 83 -10.77 -29.06 7.06
CA LYS A 83 -9.87 -29.81 7.95
C LYS A 83 -10.21 -29.73 9.43
N GLY A 84 -11.29 -29.05 9.82
CA GLY A 84 -11.67 -28.86 11.22
C GLY A 84 -10.61 -28.10 12.03
N GLN A 85 -9.72 -27.37 11.36
CA GLN A 85 -8.74 -26.51 11.97
C GLN A 85 -9.43 -25.15 12.16
N ASP A 86 -9.90 -24.88 13.39
CA ASP A 86 -10.38 -23.55 13.75
C ASP A 86 -9.34 -22.52 13.26
N PRO A 87 -9.70 -21.64 12.31
CA PRO A 87 -8.77 -20.63 11.86
C PRO A 87 -8.56 -19.73 13.08
N ALA A 88 -7.41 -19.87 13.72
CA ALA A 88 -6.96 -19.00 14.78
C ALA A 88 -7.09 -17.58 14.22
N ALA A 89 -8.14 -16.87 14.66
CA ALA A 89 -8.31 -15.48 14.34
C ALA A 89 -6.97 -14.82 14.66
N PRO A 90 -6.39 -14.00 13.77
CA PRO A 90 -5.25 -13.20 14.18
C PRO A 90 -5.76 -12.35 15.33
N SER A 91 -5.36 -12.69 16.55
CA SER A 91 -5.62 -11.89 17.73
C SER A 91 -5.23 -10.47 17.33
N PRO A 92 -6.13 -9.48 17.39
CA PRO A 92 -5.72 -8.11 17.21
C PRO A 92 -4.62 -7.89 18.24
N LEU A 93 -3.39 -7.75 17.77
CA LEU A 93 -2.23 -7.40 18.57
C LEU A 93 -2.45 -5.96 19.02
N LEU A 94 -3.39 -5.77 19.93
CA LEU A 94 -3.38 -4.64 20.82
C LEU A 94 -2.07 -4.77 21.61
N PRO A 95 -1.21 -3.73 21.63
CA PRO A 95 -0.09 -3.70 22.55
C PRO A 95 -0.67 -3.63 23.96
N SER A 96 -0.91 -4.79 24.57
CA SER A 96 -1.20 -4.92 26.01
C SER A 96 0.10 -4.69 26.76
N SER A 97 0.52 -3.44 26.85
CA SER A 97 1.54 -3.00 27.80
C SER A 97 0.86 -2.49 29.07
N GLU A 98 0.18 -3.37 29.79
CA GLU A 98 -0.19 -3.11 31.18
C GLU A 98 0.24 -4.31 32.05
N PRO A 99 1.25 -4.14 32.92
CA PRO A 99 1.65 -5.21 33.81
C PRO A 99 0.53 -5.48 34.82
N ARG A 100 0.17 -6.76 34.91
CA ARG A 100 -0.85 -7.34 35.78
C ARG A 100 -0.61 -6.92 37.24
N ARG A 101 -1.38 -5.94 37.73
CA ARG A 101 -1.31 -5.49 39.13
C ARG A 101 -1.95 -6.54 40.04
N THR A 102 -1.14 -7.13 40.92
CA THR A 102 -1.55 -8.11 41.93
C THR A 102 -2.51 -7.46 42.94
N ARG A 103 -3.61 -8.16 43.23
CA ARG A 103 -4.67 -7.76 44.16
C ARG A 103 -4.08 -7.55 45.57
N GLY A 104 -3.81 -6.31 45.96
CA GLY A 104 -3.28 -5.97 47.30
C GLY A 104 -2.58 -4.62 47.45
N GLN A 105 -2.15 -3.95 46.36
CA GLN A 105 -1.51 -2.64 46.52
C GLN A 105 -2.55 -1.52 46.70
N ARG A 106 -2.69 -1.05 47.95
CA ARG A 106 -3.25 0.26 48.29
C ARG A 106 -2.56 1.31 47.42
N ARG A 107 -3.34 2.05 46.63
CA ARG A 107 -2.86 3.26 45.94
C ARG A 107 -2.47 4.28 47.00
N THR A 108 -1.19 4.54 47.20
CA THR A 108 -0.78 5.83 47.79
C THR A 108 -1.05 6.90 46.73
N PRO A 109 -1.79 7.97 47.05
CA PRO A 109 -1.95 9.09 46.13
C PRO A 109 -0.59 9.73 45.85
N PRO A 110 -0.35 10.24 44.63
CA PRO A 110 0.87 10.97 44.32
C PRO A 110 0.95 12.23 45.19
N ASP A 111 2.12 12.44 45.80
CA ASP A 111 2.44 13.65 46.55
C ASP A 111 2.56 14.83 45.58
N LEU A 112 1.65 15.81 45.70
CA LEU A 112 1.61 17.01 44.88
C LEU A 112 2.47 18.15 45.45
N SER A 113 3.38 17.86 46.39
CA SER A 113 4.24 18.86 47.05
C SER A 113 5.25 19.55 46.12
N GLY A 114 5.37 19.14 44.85
CA GLY A 114 6.30 19.73 43.87
C GLY A 114 5.73 20.81 42.94
N LEU A 115 4.41 21.07 42.94
CA LEU A 115 3.78 21.96 41.95
C LEU A 115 3.71 23.45 42.34
N LEU A 116 4.26 23.86 43.49
CA LEU A 116 4.22 25.25 43.95
C LEU A 116 5.59 25.96 43.98
N SER A 117 6.64 25.36 43.41
CA SER A 117 7.99 25.94 43.45
C SER A 117 8.52 26.27 42.05
N SER A 118 7.83 27.15 41.31
CA SER A 118 8.48 27.91 40.23
C SER A 118 7.66 29.15 39.84
N THR A 119 7.61 30.12 40.73
CA THR A 119 7.49 31.54 40.33
C THR A 119 8.70 32.27 40.88
N GLY A 120 9.80 32.15 40.13
CA GLY A 120 10.92 33.07 40.19
C GLY A 120 10.97 33.86 38.89
N LEU A 121 10.21 34.95 38.80
CA LEU A 121 10.43 36.00 37.82
C LEU A 121 10.88 37.23 38.61
N ALA A 122 12.18 37.51 38.53
CA ALA A 122 12.81 38.68 39.10
C ALA A 122 12.39 39.96 38.35
N CYS A 123 12.29 41.05 39.11
CA CYS A 123 12.20 42.42 38.63
C CYS A 123 13.51 42.89 37.98
#